data_AF-A0A0D2ZZY6-F1
#
_entry.id   AF-A0A0D2ZZY6-F1
#
_cell.length_a   1.000
_cell.length_b   1.000
_cell.length_c   1.000
_cell.angle_alpha   90.00
_cell.angle_beta   90.00
_cell.angle_gamma   90.00
#
_symmetry.space_group_name_H-M   'P 1'
#
loop_
_entity.id
_entity.type
_entity.pdbx_description
1 polymer ?
#
loop_
_entity_poly.entity_id
_entity_poly.type
_entity_poly.pdbx_seq_one_letter_code
_entity_poly.pdbx_strand_id
1 'polypeptide(L)'
;MGVDSICSQAIGATNYKLFRATIRRGIILLLVTTLPVFLLWINTERILKLLKQDEELASIAHTFLLYSVPDLLAQSFLHPLRAYFRTQSKTLPLSVCTGIASVLHFPVTFLLVSYL
;
A
#
# COMPACT_ATOMS: atom_id res chain seq x y z
N MET A 1 -0.69 6.22 -12.82
CA MET A 1 -0.96 6.91 -14.10
C MET A 1 -0.27 8.26 -14.19
N GLY A 2 -0.55 9.25 -13.32
CA GLY A 2 0.15 10.55 -13.37
C GLY A 2 1.66 10.48 -13.10
N VAL A 3 2.08 9.77 -12.04
CA VAL A 3 3.50 9.63 -11.67
C VAL A 3 4.29 8.88 -12.76
N ASP A 4 3.75 7.79 -13.30
CA ASP A 4 4.44 6.99 -14.33
C ASP A 4 4.68 7.82 -15.61
N SER A 5 3.70 8.62 -16.03
CA SER A 5 3.85 9.51 -17.20
C SER A 5 4.92 10.59 -16.97
N ILE A 6 4.85 11.33 -15.85
CA ILE A 6 5.84 12.37 -15.53
C ILE A 6 7.25 11.77 -15.41
N CYS A 7 7.38 10.60 -14.79
CA CYS A 7 8.66 9.91 -14.65
C CYS A 7 9.20 9.43 -16.00
N SER A 8 8.38 8.88 -16.89
CA SER A 8 8.79 8.45 -18.22
C SER A 8 9.28 9.62 -19.09
N GLN A 9 8.55 10.75 -19.07
CA GLN A 9 8.95 11.97 -19.77
C GLN A 9 10.24 12.56 -19.20
N ALA A 10 10.38 12.57 -17.87
CA ALA A 10 11.59 13.06 -17.21
C ALA A 10 12.83 12.23 -17.56
N ILE A 11 12.70 10.90 -17.67
CA ILE A 11 13.79 10.01 -18.10
C ILE A 11 14.12 10.24 -19.59
N GLY A 12 13.11 10.34 -20.46
CA GLY A 12 13.30 10.64 -21.88
C GLY A 12 13.98 11.99 -22.13
N ALA A 13 13.69 13.00 -21.29
CA ALA A 13 14.35 14.30 -21.31
C ALA A 13 15.68 14.34 -20.52
N THR A 14 16.19 13.20 -20.04
CA THR A 14 17.39 13.08 -19.17
C THR A 14 17.37 13.93 -17.89
N ASN A 15 16.19 14.35 -17.46
CA ASN A 15 15.97 15.17 -16.27
C ASN A 15 15.79 14.30 -15.01
N TYR A 16 16.89 13.69 -14.56
CA TYR A 16 16.90 12.83 -13.37
C TYR A 16 16.55 13.57 -12.07
N LYS A 17 16.74 14.90 -12.03
CA LYS A 17 16.37 15.74 -10.86
C LYS A 17 14.85 15.77 -10.70
N LEU A 18 14.12 16.01 -11.78
CA LEU A 18 12.66 15.98 -11.80
C LEU A 18 12.15 14.58 -11.45
N PHE A 19 12.72 13.54 -12.04
CA PHE A 19 12.35 12.16 -11.75
C PHE A 19 12.41 11.81 -10.26
N ARG A 20 13.55 12.08 -9.59
CA ARG A 20 13.71 11.81 -8.14
C ARG A 20 12.76 12.66 -7.29
N ALA A 21 12.56 13.93 -7.67
CA ALA A 21 11.65 14.82 -6.96
C ALA A 21 10.20 14.32 -7.04
N THR A 22 9.75 13.84 -8.20
CA THR A 22 8.40 13.29 -8.39
C THR A 22 8.16 12.06 -7.53
N ILE A 23 9.12 11.13 -7.48
CA ILE A 23 9.01 9.92 -6.63
C ILE A 23 8.96 10.29 -5.15
N ARG A 24 9.85 11.17 -4.67
CA ARG A 24 9.85 11.61 -3.26
C ARG A 24 8.54 12.31 -2.88
N ARG A 25 8.02 13.18 -3.74
CA ARG A 25 6.73 13.84 -3.54
C ARG A 25 5.58 12.83 -3.51
N GLY A 26 5.62 11.81 -4.37
CA GLY A 26 4.66 10.72 -4.37
C GLY A 26 4.63 9.95 -3.05
N ILE A 27 5.80 9.60 -2.49
CA ILE A 27 5.91 8.94 -1.19
C ILE A 27 5.32 9.83 -0.08
N ILE A 28 5.71 11.11 -0.04
CA ILE A 28 5.21 12.05 0.99
C ILE A 28 3.69 12.19 0.87
N LEU A 29 3.15 12.34 -0.34
CA LEU A 29 1.72 12.46 -0.56
C LEU A 29 0.99 11.21 -0.05
N LEU A 30 1.47 10.01 -0.39
CA LEU A 30 0.86 8.76 0.07
C LEU A 30 0.93 8.63 1.59
N LEU A 31 2.08 8.94 2.21
CA LEU A 31 2.20 8.95 3.68
C LEU A 31 1.19 9.90 4.33
N VAL A 32 1.07 11.13 3.81
CA VAL A 32 0.07 12.08 4.31
C VAL A 32 -1.34 11.54 4.14
N THR A 33 -1.65 10.87 3.02
CA THR A 33 -2.95 10.23 2.79
C THR A 33 -3.19 9.00 3.68
N THR A 34 -2.15 8.28 4.11
CA THR A 34 -2.32 7.16 5.06
C THR A 34 -2.80 7.62 6.45
N LEU A 35 -2.46 8.84 6.88
CA LEU A 35 -2.88 9.38 8.18
C LEU A 35 -4.42 9.48 8.36
N PRO A 36 -5.18 10.14 7.47
CA PRO A 36 -6.64 10.19 7.61
C PRO A 36 -7.29 8.81 7.46
N VAL A 37 -6.75 7.93 6.60
CA VAL A 37 -7.25 6.55 6.46
C VAL A 37 -7.04 5.77 7.75
N PHE A 38 -5.86 5.89 8.37
CA PHE A 38 -5.56 5.27 9.66
C PHE A 38 -6.49 5.76 10.78
N LEU A 39 -6.72 7.07 10.87
CA LEU A 39 -7.66 7.64 11.83
C LEU A 39 -9.09 7.12 11.63
N LEU A 40 -9.51 6.93 10.37
CA LEU A 40 -10.80 6.32 10.03
C LEU A 40 -10.86 4.85 10.47
N TRP A 41 -9.80 4.08 10.24
CA TRP A 41 -9.73 2.67 10.61
C TRP A 41 -9.80 2.44 12.13
N ILE A 42 -9.13 3.29 12.92
CA ILE A 42 -9.24 3.24 14.39
C ILE A 42 -10.68 3.51 14.87
N ASN A 43 -11.43 4.36 14.17
CA ASN A 43 -12.80 4.70 14.55
C ASN A 43 -13.86 3.84 13.87
N THR A 44 -13.47 2.80 13.11
CA THR A 44 -14.41 2.04 12.28
C THR A 44 -15.48 1.32 13.09
N GLU A 45 -15.15 0.77 14.26
CA GLU A 45 -16.15 0.14 15.14
C GLU A 45 -17.28 1.11 15.50
N ARG A 46 -16.92 2.34 15.92
CA ARG A 46 -17.88 3.39 16.28
C ARG A 46 -18.71 3.81 15.07
N ILE A 47 -18.07 3.98 13.92
CA ILE A 47 -18.74 4.36 12.67
C ILE A 47 -19.77 3.29 12.28
N LEU A 48 -19.41 2.01 12.34
CA LEU A 48 -20.31 0.91 12.01
C LEU A 48 -21.48 0.79 13.01
N LYS A 49 -21.21 0.95 14.31
CA LYS A 49 -22.26 0.99 15.35
C LYS A 49 -23.23 2.15 15.11
N LEU A 50 -22.74 3.34 14.71
CA LEU A 50 -23.58 4.49 14.36
C LEU A 50 -24.46 4.22 13.12
N LEU A 51 -23.96 3.42 12.17
CA LEU A 51 -24.71 2.94 11.01
C LEU A 51 -25.68 1.80 11.33
N LYS A 52 -25.88 1.48 12.62
CA LYS A 52 -26.73 0.39 13.10
C LYS A 52 -26.33 -0.99 12.55
N GLN A 53 -25.04 -1.19 12.31
CA GLN A 53 -24.49 -2.52 12.04
C GLN A 53 -24.47 -3.35 13.32
N ASP A 54 -24.46 -4.67 13.14
CA ASP A 54 -24.32 -5.63 14.22
C ASP A 54 -23.02 -5.40 15.01
N GLU A 55 -23.08 -5.55 16.34
CA GLU A 55 -21.97 -5.25 17.24
C GLU A 55 -20.81 -6.24 17.09
N GLU A 56 -21.10 -7.53 16.85
CA GLU A 56 -20.10 -8.55 16.60
C GLU A 56 -19.39 -8.29 15.26
N LEU A 57 -20.17 -7.99 14.21
CA LEU A 57 -19.62 -7.64 12.91
C LEU A 57 -18.73 -6.38 12.97
N ALA A 58 -19.17 -5.35 13.69
CA ALA A 58 -18.41 -4.11 13.85
C ALA A 58 -17.07 -4.34 14.58
N SER A 59 -17.06 -5.21 15.60
CA SER A 59 -15.85 -5.57 16.35
C SER A 59 -14.88 -6.35 15.47
N ILE A 60 -15.35 -7.39 14.76
CA ILE A 60 -14.52 -8.21 13.86
C ILE A 60 -13.90 -7.33 12.75
N ALA A 61 -14.69 -6.46 12.14
CA ALA A 61 -14.21 -5.54 11.10
C ALA A 61 -13.13 -4.60 11.64
N HIS A 62 -13.30 -4.07 12.85
CA HIS A 62 -12.31 -3.20 13.48
C HIS A 62 -11.00 -3.94 13.77
N THR A 63 -11.06 -5.14 14.35
CA THR A 63 -9.87 -5.97 14.59
C THR A 63 -9.13 -6.29 13.29
N PHE A 64 -9.86 -6.67 12.23
CA PHE A 64 -9.26 -6.92 10.92
C PHE A 64 -8.54 -5.68 10.35
N LEU A 65 -9.15 -4.50 10.46
CA LEU A 65 -8.53 -3.26 9.99
C LEU A 65 -7.29 -2.88 10.80
N LEU A 66 -7.28 -3.12 12.12
CA LEU A 66 -6.08 -2.89 12.94
C LEU A 66 -4.90 -3.76 12.50
N TYR A 67 -5.13 -5.05 12.21
CA TYR A 67 -4.10 -5.93 11.66
C TYR A 67 -3.66 -5.54 10.24
N SER A 68 -4.50 -4.81 9.50
CA SER A 68 -4.19 -4.32 8.15
C SER A 68 -3.40 -3.00 8.12
N VAL A 69 -3.27 -2.28 9.26
CA VAL A 69 -2.55 -0.98 9.33
C VAL A 69 -1.10 -1.06 8.82
N PRO A 70 -0.29 -2.09 9.15
CA PRO A 70 1.06 -2.18 8.63
C PRO A 70 1.12 -2.29 7.11
N ASP A 71 0.16 -2.97 6.48
CA ASP A 71 0.06 -3.05 5.02
C ASP A 71 -0.19 -1.66 4.41
N LEU A 72 -1.10 -0.87 5.00
CA LEU A 72 -1.37 0.50 4.55
C LEU A 72 -0.09 1.36 4.48
N LEU A 73 0.74 1.28 5.52
CA LEU A 73 2.04 1.96 5.54
C LEU A 73 3.00 1.38 4.50
N ALA A 74 3.10 0.05 4.38
CA ALA A 74 3.96 -0.59 3.39
C ALA A 74 3.60 -0.18 1.95
N GLN A 75 2.30 -0.11 1.62
CA GLN A 75 1.84 0.29 0.28
C GLN A 75 2.24 1.73 -0.08
N SER A 76 2.32 2.64 0.91
CA SER A 76 2.75 4.03 0.68
C SER A 76 4.17 4.14 0.09
N PHE A 77 5.04 3.16 0.39
CA PHE A 77 6.39 3.04 -0.17
C PHE A 77 6.44 2.15 -1.41
N LEU A 78 5.73 1.01 -1.39
CA LEU A 78 5.75 0.04 -2.47
C LEU A 78 5.19 0.61 -3.78
N HIS A 79 4.14 1.43 -3.74
CA HIS A 79 3.56 2.02 -4.96
C HIS A 79 4.55 2.91 -5.73
N PRO A 80 5.19 3.93 -5.11
CA PRO A 80 6.21 4.74 -5.77
C PRO A 80 7.44 3.94 -6.20
N LEU A 81 7.86 2.96 -5.39
CA LEU A 81 8.99 2.10 -5.74
C LEU A 81 8.70 1.25 -6.98
N ARG A 82 7.49 0.70 -7.10
CA ARG A 82 7.03 0.01 -8.31
C ARG A 82 7.06 0.93 -9.53
N ALA A 83 6.58 2.16 -9.40
CA ALA A 83 6.64 3.14 -10.48
C ALA A 83 8.09 3.45 -10.89
N TYR A 84 8.99 3.65 -9.92
CA TYR A 84 10.42 3.89 -10.15
C TYR A 84 11.05 2.79 -11.01
N PHE A 85 10.92 1.52 -10.62
CA PHE A 85 11.51 0.41 -11.38
C PHE A 85 10.88 0.20 -12.75
N ARG A 86 9.55 0.38 -12.88
CA ARG A 86 8.85 0.32 -14.17
C ARG A 86 9.35 1.37 -15.14
N THR A 87 9.53 2.62 -14.68
CA THR A 87 10.00 3.73 -15.52
C THR A 87 11.44 3.55 -16.01
N GLN A 88 12.24 2.74 -15.31
CA GLN A 88 13.59 2.35 -15.73
C GLN A 88 13.65 1.05 -16.55
N SER A 89 12.50 0.43 -16.83
CA SER A 89 12.42 -0.89 -17.46
C SER A 89 13.17 -1.99 -16.68
N LYS A 90 13.38 -1.82 -15.36
CA LYS A 90 14.08 -2.76 -14.47
C LYS A 90 13.11 -3.42 -13.51
N THR A 91 12.12 -4.14 -14.03
CA THR A 91 11.05 -4.75 -13.23
C THR A 91 11.41 -6.11 -12.64
N LEU A 92 12.49 -6.76 -13.10
CA LEU A 92 12.89 -8.09 -12.66
C LEU A 92 12.97 -8.24 -11.12
N PRO A 93 13.61 -7.32 -10.35
CA PRO A 93 13.69 -7.47 -8.90
C PRO A 93 12.30 -7.44 -8.24
N LEU A 94 11.40 -6.59 -8.73
CA LEU A 94 10.03 -6.53 -8.23
C LEU A 94 9.27 -7.81 -8.56
N SER A 95 9.40 -8.33 -9.78
CA SER A 95 8.73 -9.56 -10.19
C SER A 95 9.18 -10.75 -9.34
N VAL A 96 10.48 -10.86 -9.04
CA VAL A 96 11.01 -11.91 -8.14
C VAL A 96 10.44 -11.75 -6.73
N CYS A 97 10.49 -10.55 -6.15
CA CYS A 97 9.92 -10.30 -4.82
C CYS A 97 8.42 -10.60 -4.77
N THR A 98 7.66 -10.21 -5.79
CA THR A 98 6.23 -10.52 -5.90
C THR A 98 6.00 -12.02 -6.03
N GLY A 99 6.79 -12.74 -6.84
CA GLY A 99 6.70 -14.19 -6.96
C GLY A 99 6.94 -14.89 -5.63
N ILE A 100 7.99 -14.51 -4.90
CA ILE A 100 8.29 -15.03 -3.56
C ILE A 100 7.14 -14.72 -2.60
N ALA A 101 6.67 -13.47 -2.57
CA ALA A 101 5.57 -13.06 -1.70
C ALA A 101 4.29 -13.86 -2.01
N SER A 102 3.96 -14.10 -3.27
CA SER A 102 2.80 -14.90 -3.68
C SER A 102 2.92 -16.36 -3.26
N VAL A 103 4.10 -16.97 -3.41
CA VAL A 103 4.35 -18.35 -2.96
C VAL A 103 4.26 -18.46 -1.45
N LEU A 104 4.81 -17.49 -0.70
CA LEU A 104 4.74 -17.45 0.76
C LEU A 104 3.34 -17.11 1.28
N HIS A 105 2.53 -16.40 0.49
CA HIS A 105 1.18 -16.02 0.91
C HIS A 105 0.30 -17.24 1.21
N PHE A 106 0.36 -18.29 0.37
CA PHE A 106 -0.42 -19.52 0.57
C PHE A 106 -0.13 -20.21 1.92
N PRO A 107 1.11 -20.59 2.26
CA PRO A 107 1.40 -21.24 3.53
C PRO A 107 1.18 -20.31 4.73
N VAL A 108 1.51 -19.02 4.63
CA VAL A 108 1.29 -18.08 5.72
C VAL A 108 -0.19 -17.93 6.03
N THR A 109 -1.04 -17.74 5.02
CA THR A 109 -2.49 -17.64 5.22
C THR A 109 -3.07 -18.96 5.72
N PHE A 110 -2.61 -20.11 5.23
CA PHE A 110 -3.05 -21.41 5.74
C PHE A 110 -2.73 -21.58 7.23
N LEU A 111 -1.48 -21.29 7.63
CA LEU A 111 -1.07 -21.36 9.03
C LEU A 111 -1.84 -20.37 9.90
N LEU A 112 -2.04 -19.15 9.42
CA LEU A 112 -2.76 -18.12 10.19
C LEU A 112 -4.22 -18.52 10.41
N VAL A 113 -4.90 -19.10 9.40
CA VAL A 113 -6.29 -19.56 9.53
C VAL A 113 -6.40 -20.84 10.36
N SER A 114 -5.38 -21.72 10.36
CA SER A 114 -5.45 -22.98 11.09
C SER A 114 -5.06 -22.88 12.56
N TYR A 115 -4.24 -21.90 12.94
CA TYR A 115 -3.66 -21.77 14.29
C TYR A 115 -4.08 -20.50 15.04
N LEU A 116 -4.76 -19.55 14.39
CA LEU A 116 -5.30 -18.33 15.00
C LEU A 116 -6.83 -18.29 14.81
#